data_AF-A0A6B3H9M7-F1
#
_entry.id   AF-A0A6B3H9M7-F1
#
_cell.length_a   1.000
_cell.length_b   1.000
_cell.length_c   1.000
_cell.angle_alpha   90.00
_cell.angle_beta   90.00
_cell.angle_gamma   90.00
#
_symmetry.space_group_name_H-M   'P 1'
#
loop_
_entity.id
_entity.type
_entity.pdbx_description
1 polymer ?
#
loop_
_entity_poly.entity_id
_entity_poly.type
_entity_poly.pdbx_seq_one_letter_code
_entity_poly.pdbx_strand_id
1 'polypeptide(L)'
;HPAPAEPEELLTGPTFTLAAEAAREHGLYVHASLYEKAPGPSGDDGLGYNTAILVAPDGTLAQRTRKTHIPVTEGYYEDDWFRPGPAGDDAFPLVTVDEARFGLPTCWDQWFPEL
;
A
#
# COMPACT_ATOMS: atom_id res chain seq x y z
N HIS A 1 -11.68 20.60 11.18
CA HIS A 1 -10.83 19.49 10.74
C HIS A 1 -11.44 18.91 9.47
N PRO A 2 -10.64 18.59 8.42
CA PRO A 2 -11.16 17.75 7.35
C PRO A 2 -11.69 16.45 7.95
N ALA A 3 -12.75 15.90 7.35
CA ALA A 3 -13.22 14.57 7.73
C ALA A 3 -12.04 13.58 7.61
N PRO A 4 -11.91 12.61 8.54
CA PRO A 4 -10.91 11.57 8.38
C PRO A 4 -11.11 10.88 7.03
N ALA A 5 -10.00 10.56 6.36
CA ALA A 5 -10.07 9.80 5.12
C ALA A 5 -10.63 8.41 5.41
N GLU A 6 -11.67 8.00 4.68
CA GLU A 6 -12.20 6.65 4.75
C GLU A 6 -11.29 5.71 3.94
N PRO A 7 -11.07 4.47 4.40
CA PRO A 7 -10.30 3.50 3.63
C PRO A 7 -11.02 3.10 2.34
N GLU A 8 -10.26 2.94 1.26
CA GLU A 8 -10.77 2.60 -0.06
C GLU A 8 -10.59 1.12 -0.42
N GLU A 9 -11.45 0.61 -1.31
CA GLU A 9 -11.31 -0.73 -1.88
C GLU A 9 -10.09 -0.80 -2.80
N LEU A 10 -9.24 -1.82 -2.64
CA LEU A 10 -7.93 -1.89 -3.31
C LEU A 10 -7.98 -1.71 -4.85
N LEU A 11 -8.97 -2.31 -5.51
CA LEU A 11 -9.03 -2.36 -6.98
C LEU A 11 -10.11 -1.46 -7.59
N THR A 12 -10.98 -0.89 -6.76
CA THR A 12 -12.10 -0.04 -7.22
C THR A 12 -12.12 1.32 -6.52
N GLY A 13 -11.13 1.58 -5.65
CA GLY A 13 -10.93 2.84 -4.99
C GLY A 13 -10.43 3.94 -5.93
N PRO A 14 -10.60 5.20 -5.54
CA PRO A 14 -10.20 6.33 -6.38
C PRO A 14 -8.70 6.36 -6.67
N THR A 15 -7.84 5.96 -5.72
CA THR A 15 -6.39 5.99 -5.95
C THR A 15 -5.94 4.93 -6.95
N PHE A 16 -6.44 3.69 -6.84
CA PHE A 16 -6.15 2.65 -7.83
C PHE A 16 -6.71 3.00 -9.21
N THR A 17 -7.93 3.55 -9.28
CA THR A 17 -8.55 3.96 -10.54
C THR A 17 -7.70 5.02 -11.25
N LEU A 18 -7.27 6.05 -10.52
CA LEU A 18 -6.38 7.09 -11.06
C LEU A 18 -5.06 6.50 -11.57
N ALA A 19 -4.44 5.60 -10.79
CA ALA A 19 -3.18 4.96 -11.16
C ALA A 19 -3.33 4.07 -12.41
N ALA A 20 -4.42 3.32 -12.52
CA ALA A 20 -4.71 2.46 -13.66
C ALA A 20 -5.02 3.26 -14.93
N GLU A 21 -5.73 4.37 -14.82
CA GLU A 21 -5.96 5.30 -15.93
C GLU A 21 -4.63 5.89 -16.43
N ALA A 22 -3.81 6.41 -15.53
CA ALA A 22 -2.51 6.97 -15.87
C ALA A 22 -1.57 5.92 -16.50
N ALA A 23 -1.56 4.69 -15.97
CA ALA A 23 -0.75 3.60 -16.50
C ALA A 23 -1.13 3.25 -17.95
N ARG A 24 -2.44 3.16 -18.23
CA ARG A 24 -2.98 2.88 -19.56
C ARG A 24 -2.75 4.01 -20.55
N GLU A 25 -2.94 5.26 -20.10
CA GLU A 25 -2.79 6.44 -20.95
C GLU A 25 -1.35 6.59 -21.44
N HIS A 26 -0.38 6.30 -20.58
CA HIS A 26 1.03 6.52 -20.89
C HIS A 26 1.80 5.26 -21.25
N GLY A 27 1.21 4.08 -21.08
CA GLY A 27 1.88 2.79 -21.30
C GLY A 27 3.04 2.57 -20.32
N LEU A 28 2.90 3.01 -19.07
CA LEU A 28 3.93 3.00 -18.05
C LEU A 28 3.48 2.23 -16.80
N TYR A 29 4.46 1.74 -16.04
CA TYR A 29 4.20 1.31 -14.67
C TYR A 29 3.98 2.53 -13.77
N VAL A 30 2.97 2.48 -12.91
CA VAL A 30 2.64 3.54 -11.95
C VAL A 30 2.74 3.01 -10.54
N HIS A 31 3.60 3.62 -9.73
CA HIS A 31 3.70 3.33 -8.29
C HIS A 31 2.93 4.38 -7.49
N ALA A 32 2.06 3.94 -6.58
CA ALA A 32 1.25 4.80 -5.74
C ALA A 32 1.08 4.19 -4.33
N SER A 33 0.59 5.00 -3.40
CA SER A 33 0.23 4.56 -2.04
C SER A 33 -1.22 4.90 -1.79
N LEU A 34 -1.96 3.99 -1.15
CA LEU A 34 -3.37 4.18 -0.81
C LEU A 34 -3.71 3.68 0.59
N TYR A 35 -4.82 4.18 1.14
CA TYR A 35 -5.39 3.70 2.40
C TYR A 35 -6.37 2.55 2.12
N GLU A 36 -5.88 1.32 2.18
CA GLU A 36 -6.62 0.11 1.79
C GLU A 36 -7.58 -0.31 2.90
N LYS A 37 -8.83 -0.61 2.56
CA LYS A 37 -9.78 -1.21 3.50
C LYS A 37 -9.32 -2.58 3.98
N ALA A 38 -9.34 -2.79 5.30
CA ALA A 38 -8.95 -4.04 5.94
C ALA A 38 -10.13 -4.69 6.66
N PRO A 39 -10.33 -6.01 6.54
CA PRO A 39 -11.17 -6.73 7.48
C PRO A 39 -10.45 -6.82 8.84
N GLY A 40 -11.10 -6.36 9.90
CA GLY A 40 -10.61 -6.57 11.27
C GLY A 40 -10.91 -7.99 11.78
N PRO A 41 -10.33 -8.38 12.94
CA PRO A 41 -10.39 -9.75 13.45
C PRO A 41 -11.80 -10.26 13.72
N SER A 42 -12.74 -9.34 13.99
CA SER A 42 -14.13 -9.62 14.35
C SER A 42 -15.14 -8.83 13.49
N GLY A 43 -14.70 -8.26 12.37
CA GLY A 43 -15.48 -7.33 11.55
C GLY A 43 -14.72 -6.04 11.27
N ASP A 44 -15.42 -5.02 10.76
CA ASP A 44 -14.84 -3.70 10.49
C ASP A 44 -14.53 -2.99 11.82
N ASP A 45 -13.24 -2.72 12.08
CA ASP A 45 -12.76 -1.99 13.26
C ASP A 45 -12.29 -0.57 12.92
N GLY A 46 -12.54 -0.11 11.68
CA GLY A 46 -12.18 1.22 11.21
C GLY A 46 -10.70 1.40 10.82
N LEU A 47 -9.86 0.39 11.02
CA LEU A 47 -8.45 0.40 10.63
C LEU A 47 -8.28 -0.13 9.22
N GLY A 48 -7.49 0.56 8.39
CA GLY A 48 -7.08 0.07 7.07
C GLY A 48 -5.60 -0.33 7.02
N TYR A 49 -5.07 -0.60 5.84
CA TYR A 49 -3.64 -0.76 5.60
C TYR A 49 -3.08 0.46 4.86
N ASN A 50 -1.83 0.80 5.14
CA ASN A 50 -1.05 1.65 4.26
C ASN A 50 -0.43 0.74 3.18
N THR A 51 -0.93 0.84 1.95
CA THR A 51 -0.59 -0.10 0.88
C THR A 51 0.09 0.62 -0.28
N ALA A 52 1.35 0.26 -0.53
CA ALA A 52 2.04 0.58 -1.77
C ALA A 52 1.54 -0.36 -2.88
N ILE A 53 1.23 0.20 -4.04
CA ILE A 53 0.79 -0.53 -5.22
C ILE A 53 1.69 -0.22 -6.41
N LEU A 54 1.90 -1.20 -7.27
CA LEU A 54 2.45 -1.04 -8.60
C LEU A 54 1.41 -1.48 -9.62
N VAL A 55 1.04 -0.58 -10.52
CA VAL A 55 0.07 -0.82 -11.59
C VAL A 55 0.82 -0.96 -12.91
N ALA A 56 0.51 -2.00 -13.68
CA ALA A 56 1.12 -2.31 -14.95
C ALA A 56 0.57 -1.41 -16.08
N PRO A 57 1.28 -1.30 -17.23
CA PRO A 57 0.83 -0.51 -18.39
C PRO A 57 -0.57 -0.85 -18.94
N ASP A 58 -1.08 -2.05 -18.68
CA ASP A 58 -2.43 -2.46 -19.10
C ASP A 58 -3.55 -2.03 -18.12
N GLY A 59 -3.16 -1.45 -16.98
CA GLY A 59 -4.03 -1.02 -15.88
C GLY A 59 -4.27 -2.08 -14.81
N THR A 60 -3.59 -3.23 -14.86
CA THR A 60 -3.72 -4.29 -13.85
C THR A 60 -2.78 -4.06 -12.65
N LEU A 61 -3.18 -4.55 -11.47
CA LEU A 61 -2.31 -4.53 -10.29
C LEU A 61 -1.17 -5.54 -10.48
N ALA A 62 0.06 -5.06 -10.63
CA ALA A 62 1.25 -5.88 -10.77
C ALA A 62 1.77 -6.38 -9.41
N GLN A 63 1.73 -5.54 -8.38
CA GLN A 63 2.17 -5.88 -7.02
C GLN A 63 1.53 -4.97 -5.98
N ARG A 64 1.42 -5.46 -4.75
CA ARG A 64 1.12 -4.63 -3.58
C ARG A 64 2.02 -5.00 -2.40
N THR A 65 2.35 -4.03 -1.57
CA THR A 65 3.06 -4.22 -0.30
C THR A 65 2.33 -3.42 0.79
N ARG A 66 1.95 -4.08 1.87
CA ARG A 66 1.32 -3.42 3.03
C ARG A 66 2.42 -3.07 4.02
N LYS A 67 2.47 -1.80 4.45
CA LYS A 67 3.47 -1.29 5.40
C LYS A 67 3.49 -2.18 6.65
N THR A 68 4.65 -2.75 6.96
CA THR A 68 4.82 -3.68 8.08
C THR A 68 5.05 -2.90 9.38
N HIS A 69 5.89 -1.86 9.33
CA HIS A 69 6.28 -1.11 10.52
C HIS A 69 5.46 0.17 10.65
N ILE A 70 4.37 0.10 11.43
CA ILE A 70 3.56 1.28 11.77
C ILE A 70 4.29 2.06 12.89
N PRO A 71 4.76 3.29 12.63
CA PRO A 71 5.44 4.08 13.65
C PRO A 71 4.46 4.52 14.73
N VAL A 72 4.77 4.16 15.97
CA VAL A 72 4.09 4.71 17.16
C VAL A 72 5.13 5.57 17.88
N THR A 73 5.11 6.87 17.61
CA THR A 73 6.05 7.84 18.22
C THR A 73 5.29 9.08 18.69
N GLU A 74 5.90 9.86 19.60
CA GLU A 74 5.30 11.10 20.09
C GLU A 74 5.09 12.08 18.90
N GLY A 75 3.83 12.28 18.49
CA GLY A 75 3.44 13.08 17.33
C GLY A 75 2.97 12.28 16.09
N TYR A 76 3.08 10.94 16.10
CA TYR A 76 2.57 10.04 15.05
C TYR A 76 1.73 8.92 15.69
N TYR A 77 0.41 9.07 15.62
CA TYR A 77 -0.59 8.07 16.02
C TYR A 77 -1.13 7.36 14.77
N GLU A 78 -0.24 6.71 14.01
CA GLU A 78 -0.65 5.97 12.81
C GLU A 78 -1.39 4.66 13.16
N ASP A 79 -1.30 4.18 14.39
CA ASP A 79 -2.03 3.02 14.92
C ASP A 79 -3.54 3.25 15.08
N ASP A 80 -3.97 4.52 15.17
CA ASP A 80 -5.39 4.88 15.13
C ASP A 80 -6.02 4.70 13.74
N TRP A 81 -5.20 4.51 12.70
CA TRP A 81 -5.62 4.45 11.29
C TRP A 81 -5.18 3.18 10.58
N PHE A 82 -3.99 2.66 10.90
CA PHE A 82 -3.35 1.60 10.13
C PHE A 82 -3.07 0.36 10.96
N ARG A 83 -3.48 -0.79 10.41
CA ARG A 83 -3.03 -2.11 10.82
C ARG A 83 -1.66 -2.41 10.20
N PRO A 84 -0.75 -3.09 10.92
CA PRO A 84 0.47 -3.60 10.32
C PRO A 84 0.17 -4.65 9.23
N GLY A 85 0.92 -4.58 8.14
CA GLY A 85 0.96 -5.61 7.09
C GLY A 85 1.58 -6.92 7.56
N PRO A 86 1.71 -7.92 6.66
CA PRO A 86 2.40 -9.17 6.92
C PRO A 86 3.85 -8.95 7.39
N ALA A 87 4.38 -9.89 8.17
CA ALA A 87 5.76 -9.91 8.64
C ALA A 87 6.49 -11.17 8.13
N GLY A 88 7.82 -11.16 8.15
CA GLY A 88 8.67 -12.26 7.67
C GLY A 88 8.85 -12.24 6.15
N ASP A 89 9.11 -13.40 5.55
CA ASP A 89 9.50 -13.53 4.13
C ASP A 89 8.47 -12.95 3.14
N ASP A 90 7.20 -12.83 3.56
CA ASP A 90 6.10 -12.29 2.75
C ASP A 90 5.85 -10.79 2.97
N ALA A 91 6.64 -10.12 3.80
CA ALA A 91 6.47 -8.68 4.11
C ALA A 91 6.74 -7.79 2.90
N PHE A 92 7.75 -8.14 2.09
CA PHE A 92 8.23 -7.33 0.97
C PHE A 92 8.28 -8.15 -0.32
N PRO A 93 7.12 -8.50 -0.91
CA PRO A 93 7.09 -9.31 -2.11
C PRO A 93 7.76 -8.58 -3.27
N LEU A 94 8.63 -9.29 -3.99
CA LEU A 94 9.35 -8.73 -5.13
C LEU A 94 8.50 -8.83 -6.41
N VAL A 95 8.59 -7.82 -7.26
CA VAL A 95 8.02 -7.81 -8.61
C VAL A 95 9.12 -7.57 -9.63
N THR A 96 9.08 -8.33 -10.72
CA THR A 96 9.99 -8.12 -11.85
C THR A 96 9.35 -7.16 -12.84
N VAL A 97 10.05 -6.06 -13.13
CA VAL A 97 9.70 -5.11 -14.19
C VAL A 97 10.88 -5.09 -15.16
N ASP A 98 10.65 -5.58 -16.37
CA ASP A 98 11.67 -5.85 -17.37
C ASP A 98 12.82 -6.72 -16.80
N GLU A 99 14.03 -6.17 -16.71
CA GLU A 99 15.24 -6.86 -16.23
C GLU A 99 15.50 -6.60 -14.73
N ALA A 100 14.72 -5.74 -14.09
CA ALA A 100 14.93 -5.32 -12.71
C ALA A 100 13.88 -5.92 -11.76
N ARG A 101 14.29 -6.18 -10.51
CA ARG A 101 13.42 -6.64 -9.43
C ARG A 101 13.23 -5.53 -8.41
N PHE A 102 11.98 -5.26 -8.04
CA PHE A 102 11.59 -4.19 -7.13
C PHE A 102 10.87 -4.75 -5.91
N GLY A 103 11.22 -4.26 -4.73
CA GLY A 103 10.39 -4.31 -3.52
C GLY A 103 9.81 -2.92 -3.25
N LEU A 104 8.68 -2.85 -2.54
CA LEU A 104 7.94 -1.59 -2.32
C LEU A 104 7.77 -1.28 -0.82
N PRO A 105 8.86 -1.14 -0.04
CA PRO A 105 8.76 -0.75 1.37
C PRO A 105 8.27 0.69 1.53
N THR A 106 7.58 0.99 2.63
CA THR A 106 6.96 2.30 2.84
C THR A 106 7.54 3.02 4.05
N CYS A 107 8.19 4.15 3.82
CA CYS A 107 8.61 5.12 4.84
C CYS A 107 9.44 4.49 5.97
N TRP A 108 8.80 4.17 7.09
CA TRP A 108 9.44 3.65 8.29
C TRP A 108 10.08 2.28 8.10
N ASP A 109 9.60 1.49 7.13
CA ASP A 109 10.17 0.19 6.75
C ASP A 109 11.67 0.30 6.40
N GLN A 110 12.15 1.47 5.95
CA GLN A 110 13.56 1.68 5.58
C GLN A 110 14.57 1.49 6.74
N TRP A 111 14.09 1.54 7.99
CA TRP A 111 14.95 1.46 9.17
C TRP A 111 15.15 0.03 9.70
N PHE A 112 14.51 -0.95 9.06
CA PHE A 112 14.46 -2.34 9.52
C PHE A 112 15.30 -3.22 8.60
N PRO A 113 16.35 -3.89 9.12
CA PRO A 113 17.29 -4.65 8.30
C PRO A 113 16.72 -5.95 7.73
N GLU A 114 15.55 -6.40 8.19
CA GLU A 114 14.81 -7.54 7.63
C GLU A 114 14.16 -7.26 6.26
N LEU A 115 14.20 -6.01 5.79
CA LEU A 115 13.90 -5.65 4.39
C LEU A 115 14.79 -6.42 3.39
#